data_AF-A0A929G7G4-F1
#
_entry.id   AF-A0A929G7G4-F1
#
_cell.length_a   1.000
_cell.length_b   1.000
_cell.length_c   1.000
_cell.angle_alpha   90.00
_cell.angle_beta   90.00
_cell.angle_gamma   90.00
#
_symmetry.space_group_name_H-M   'P 1'
#
loop_
_entity.id
_entity.type
_entity.pdbx_description
1 polymer ?
#
loop_
_entity_poly.entity_id
_entity_poly.type
_entity_poly.pdbx_seq_one_letter_code
_entity_poly.pdbx_strand_id
1 'polypeptide(L)'
;GLLLTIDGYQTREGVAELRNQLVYVRTADRPQLEAGEYYHHQLLGLQVIDEEGRLLGSIERILETGANDVYVVNDESGTELLVPAIESVILKIDLDNNQMLIHLLPGLLPQESSA
;
A
#
# COMPACT_ATOMS: atom_id res chain seq x y z
N GLY A 1 2.90 22.29 9.11
CA GLY A 1 1.42 22.27 9.06
C GLY A 1 0.98 22.74 7.70
N LEU A 2 -0.07 22.15 7.15
CA LEU A 2 -0.64 22.52 5.85
C LEU A 2 -1.76 23.55 6.05
N LEU A 3 -1.79 24.60 5.23
CA LEU A 3 -2.90 25.56 5.17
C LEU A 3 -3.58 25.43 3.81
N LEU A 4 -4.91 25.40 3.82
CA LEU A 4 -5.76 25.26 2.65
C LEU A 4 -6.70 26.46 2.59
N THR A 5 -6.94 26.98 1.39
CA THR A 5 -8.00 27.96 1.13
C THR A 5 -9.07 27.26 0.31
N ILE A 6 -10.33 27.40 0.73
CA ILE A 6 -11.48 26.79 0.05
C ILE A 6 -12.23 27.90 -0.68
N ASP A 7 -12.44 27.72 -1.97
CA ASP A 7 -13.19 28.67 -2.78
C ASP A 7 -14.61 28.87 -2.20
N GLY A 8 -15.08 30.12 -2.19
CA GLY A 8 -16.34 30.50 -1.53
C GLY A 8 -16.25 30.78 -0.03
N TYR A 9 -15.12 30.50 0.64
CA TYR A 9 -14.94 30.77 2.08
C TYR A 9 -13.79 31.75 2.34
N GLN A 10 -14.14 33.03 2.52
CA GLN A 10 -13.16 34.11 2.70
C GLN A 10 -13.09 34.68 4.11
N THR A 11 -13.94 34.21 5.01
CA THR A 11 -13.99 34.69 6.40
C THR A 11 -13.73 33.54 7.37
N ARG A 12 -13.22 33.89 8.55
CA ARG A 12 -12.97 32.94 9.63
C ARG A 12 -14.26 32.24 10.05
N GLU A 13 -15.35 32.99 10.12
CA GLU A 13 -16.67 32.51 10.51
C GLU A 13 -17.21 31.51 9.48
N GLY A 14 -17.04 31.77 8.17
CA GLY A 14 -17.49 30.86 7.12
C GLY A 14 -16.72 29.53 7.14
N VAL A 15 -15.40 29.56 7.32
CA VAL A 15 -14.59 28.34 7.43
C VAL A 15 -14.89 27.56 8.71
N ALA A 16 -15.39 28.20 9.78
CA ALA A 16 -15.58 27.56 11.08
C ALA A 16 -16.54 26.35 11.00
N GLU A 17 -17.52 26.37 10.10
CA GLU A 17 -18.47 25.27 9.88
C GLU A 17 -17.81 24.01 9.29
N LEU A 18 -16.66 24.16 8.64
CA LEU A 18 -15.90 23.07 8.03
C LEU A 18 -14.92 22.41 9.00
N ARG A 19 -14.87 22.85 10.25
CA ARG A 19 -14.00 22.25 11.27
C ARG A 19 -14.45 20.82 11.57
N ASN A 20 -13.47 19.94 11.78
CA ASN A 20 -13.67 18.51 12.06
C ASN A 20 -14.41 17.73 10.95
N GLN A 21 -14.50 18.29 9.74
CA GLN A 21 -15.03 17.57 8.58
C GLN A 21 -13.93 16.75 7.91
N LEU A 22 -14.35 15.67 7.26
CA LEU A 22 -13.46 14.84 6.43
C LEU A 22 -13.38 15.44 5.03
N VAL A 23 -12.16 15.50 4.48
CA VAL A 23 -11.90 15.97 3.12
C VAL A 23 -11.69 14.75 2.22
N TYR A 24 -12.45 14.68 1.13
CA TYR A 24 -12.37 13.60 0.16
C TYR A 24 -12.07 14.14 -1.24
N VAL A 25 -11.41 13.34 -2.06
CA VAL A 25 -11.27 13.57 -3.51
C VAL A 25 -11.98 12.44 -4.25
N ARG A 26 -12.61 12.75 -5.38
CA ARG A 26 -13.19 11.72 -6.23
C ARG A 26 -12.07 10.90 -6.85
N THR A 27 -12.26 9.59 -6.94
CA THR A 27 -11.31 8.65 -7.57
C THR A 27 -10.92 9.05 -9.00
N ALA A 28 -11.84 9.69 -9.75
CA ALA A 28 -11.63 10.17 -11.11
C ALA A 28 -10.80 11.47 -11.21
N ASP A 29 -10.75 12.27 -10.14
CA ASP A 29 -10.01 13.55 -10.10
C ASP A 29 -8.60 13.38 -9.50
N ARG A 30 -8.14 12.13 -9.33
CA ARG A 30 -6.82 11.84 -8.79
C ARG A 30 -5.74 12.23 -9.80
N PRO A 31 -4.60 12.77 -9.33
CA PRO A 31 -3.46 12.98 -10.21
C PRO A 31 -3.05 11.65 -10.84
N GLN A 32 -2.64 11.70 -12.11
CA GLN A 32 -2.04 10.55 -12.76
C GLN A 32 -0.74 10.23 -12.01
N LEU A 33 -0.59 8.99 -11.58
CA LEU A 33 0.64 8.49 -10.99
C LEU A 33 1.69 8.28 -12.09
N GLU A 34 2.97 8.45 -11.74
CA GLU A 34 4.06 8.06 -12.63
C GLU A 34 4.07 6.53 -12.81
N ALA A 35 4.71 6.05 -13.87
CA ALA A 35 4.80 4.62 -14.11
C ALA A 35 5.55 3.94 -12.95
N GLY A 36 4.89 2.98 -12.30
CA GLY A 36 5.45 2.25 -11.15
C GLY A 36 5.00 2.78 -9.77
N GLU A 37 4.26 3.89 -9.73
CA GLU A 37 3.63 4.37 -8.50
C GLU A 37 2.20 3.81 -8.38
N TYR A 38 1.80 3.46 -7.16
CA TYR A 38 0.50 2.88 -6.86
C TYR A 38 -0.07 3.49 -5.58
N TYR A 39 -1.38 3.71 -5.52
CA TYR A 39 -2.02 4.09 -4.27
C TYR A 39 -2.13 2.87 -3.35
N HIS A 40 -1.97 3.07 -2.03
CA HIS A 40 -2.06 1.99 -1.04
C HIS A 40 -3.35 1.15 -1.17
N HIS A 41 -4.50 1.79 -1.38
CA HIS A 41 -5.78 1.07 -1.52
C HIS A 41 -5.87 0.21 -2.79
N GLN A 42 -5.01 0.41 -3.79
CA GLN A 42 -4.92 -0.47 -4.96
C GLN A 42 -4.08 -1.71 -4.66
N LEU A 43 -3.22 -1.64 -3.65
CA LEU A 43 -2.31 -2.73 -3.26
C LEU A 43 -2.88 -3.61 -2.15
N LEU A 44 -3.65 -3.03 -1.23
CA LEU A 44 -4.31 -3.77 -0.16
C LEU A 44 -5.22 -4.86 -0.75
N GLY A 45 -5.05 -6.10 -0.28
CA GLY A 45 -5.78 -7.27 -0.74
C GLY A 45 -5.23 -7.93 -2.01
N LEU A 46 -4.15 -7.42 -2.61
CA LEU A 46 -3.46 -8.15 -3.69
C LEU A 46 -2.90 -9.47 -3.17
N GLN A 47 -3.04 -10.52 -3.98
CA GLN A 47 -2.42 -11.82 -3.73
C GLN A 47 -0.94 -11.77 -4.08
N VAL A 48 -0.07 -12.12 -3.13
CA VAL A 48 1.37 -12.13 -3.34
C VAL A 48 1.83 -13.53 -3.72
N ILE A 49 2.49 -13.63 -4.86
CA ILE A 49 3.04 -14.89 -5.40
C ILE A 49 4.53 -14.77 -5.63
N ASP A 50 5.26 -15.88 -5.52
CA ASP A 50 6.66 -15.96 -5.92
C ASP A 50 6.85 -16.38 -7.39
N GLU A 51 8.10 -16.44 -7.83
CA GLU A 51 8.50 -16.82 -9.19
C GLU A 51 8.13 -18.27 -9.55
N GLU A 52 7.90 -19.14 -8.56
CA GLU A 52 7.39 -20.49 -8.75
C GLU A 52 5.86 -20.54 -8.82
N GLY A 53 5.19 -19.38 -8.66
CA GLY A 53 3.73 -19.26 -8.65
C GLY A 53 3.09 -19.71 -7.35
N ARG A 54 3.85 -19.87 -6.26
CA ARG A 54 3.30 -20.22 -4.94
C ARG A 54 2.65 -18.99 -4.32
N LEU A 55 1.45 -19.17 -3.81
CA LEU A 55 0.75 -18.14 -3.05
C LEU A 55 1.38 -17.99 -1.67
N LEU A 56 1.85 -16.79 -1.36
CA LEU A 56 2.45 -16.44 -0.08
C LEU A 56 1.43 -15.80 0.87
N GLY A 57 0.33 -15.27 0.34
CA GLY A 57 -0.74 -14.65 1.10
C GLY A 57 -1.33 -13.44 0.39
N SER A 58 -1.92 -12.53 1.17
CA SER A 58 -2.46 -11.26 0.67
C SER A 58 -1.96 -10.07 1.46
N ILE A 59 -1.84 -8.91 0.81
CA ILE A 59 -1.38 -7.67 1.48
C ILE A 59 -2.46 -7.18 2.43
N GLU A 60 -2.19 -7.25 3.74
CA GLU A 60 -3.12 -6.83 4.79
C GLU A 60 -2.94 -5.35 5.13
N ARG A 61 -1.68 -4.89 5.21
CA ARG A 61 -1.34 -3.50 5.52
C ARG A 61 0.02 -3.10 4.93
N ILE A 62 0.24 -1.80 4.86
CA ILE A 62 1.48 -1.19 4.37
C ILE A 62 2.10 -0.41 5.53
N LEU A 63 3.35 -0.72 5.85
CA LEU A 63 4.13 0.01 6.85
C LEU A 63 4.99 1.05 6.13
N GLU A 64 4.65 2.32 6.32
CA GLU A 64 5.47 3.44 5.85
C GLU A 64 6.74 3.49 6.72
N THR A 65 7.89 3.19 6.13
CA THR A 65 9.18 3.35 6.81
C THR A 65 9.89 4.59 6.28
N GLY A 66 10.89 5.09 7.02
CA GLY A 66 11.64 6.27 6.59
C GLY A 66 12.48 6.07 5.32
N ALA A 67 12.62 4.84 4.81
CA ALA A 67 13.40 4.51 3.62
C ALA A 67 12.52 3.94 2.49
N ASN A 68 11.92 2.76 2.72
CA ASN A 68 11.02 2.10 1.76
C ASN A 68 9.83 1.51 2.49
N ASP A 69 8.67 1.48 1.85
CA ASP A 69 7.50 0.83 2.44
C ASP A 69 7.74 -0.68 2.63
N VAL A 70 7.06 -1.26 3.61
CA VAL A 70 7.06 -2.70 3.85
C VAL A 70 5.64 -3.20 3.79
N TYR A 71 5.36 -4.10 2.84
CA TYR A 71 4.08 -4.77 2.72
C TYR A 71 4.01 -5.90 3.73
N VAL A 72 2.95 -5.92 4.54
CA VAL A 72 2.65 -7.03 5.44
C VAL A 72 1.72 -7.97 4.71
N VAL A 73 2.26 -9.12 4.34
CA VAL A 73 1.53 -10.18 3.65
C VAL A 73 1.14 -11.23 4.68
N ASN A 74 -0.13 -11.59 4.72
CA ASN A 74 -0.62 -12.59 5.65
C ASN A 74 -1.11 -13.82 4.87
N ASP A 75 -0.63 -15.00 5.27
CA ASP A 75 -1.10 -16.27 4.73
C ASP A 75 -2.42 -16.69 5.40
N GLU A 76 -3.05 -17.75 4.90
CA GLU A 76 -4.31 -18.26 5.49
C GLU A 76 -4.14 -18.76 6.94
N SER A 77 -2.90 -19.05 7.35
CA SER A 77 -2.56 -19.51 8.69
C SER A 77 -2.38 -18.36 9.70
N GLY A 78 -2.35 -17.10 9.24
CA GLY A 78 -2.10 -15.93 10.08
C GLY A 78 -0.61 -15.61 10.26
N THR A 79 0.28 -16.22 9.47
CA THR A 79 1.72 -15.96 9.47
C THR A 79 2.01 -14.70 8.65
N GLU A 80 2.63 -13.71 9.32
CA GLU A 80 3.03 -12.47 8.67
C GLU A 80 4.38 -12.62 7.96
N LEU A 81 4.41 -12.21 6.69
CA LEU A 81 5.59 -12.05 5.86
C LEU A 81 5.80 -10.55 5.59
N LEU A 82 7.00 -10.06 5.88
CA LEU A 82 7.39 -8.67 5.64
C LEU A 82 8.11 -8.57 4.30
N VAL A 83 7.48 -7.91 3.34
CA VAL A 83 8.00 -7.76 1.98
C VAL A 83 8.41 -6.31 1.75
N PRO A 84 9.71 -5.99 1.64
CA PRO A 84 10.15 -4.64 1.36
C PRO A 84 9.76 -4.23 -0.07
N ALA A 85 9.17 -3.05 -0.21
CA ALA A 85 8.74 -2.48 -1.48
C ALA A 85 9.95 -1.89 -2.25
N ILE A 86 10.85 -2.76 -2.70
CA ILE A 86 12.05 -2.40 -3.47
C ILE A 86 12.07 -3.13 -4.82
N GLU A 87 12.71 -2.54 -5.82
CA GLU A 87 12.76 -3.07 -7.20
C GLU A 87 13.32 -4.50 -7.29
N SER A 88 14.24 -4.88 -6.39
CA SER A 88 14.82 -6.23 -6.39
C SER A 88 13.89 -7.29 -5.79
N VAL A 89 12.78 -6.88 -5.17
CA VAL A 89 11.79 -7.78 -4.54
C VAL A 89 10.47 -7.72 -5.29
N ILE A 90 9.97 -6.55 -5.66
CA ILE A 90 8.69 -6.41 -6.36
C ILE A 90 8.94 -6.49 -7.87
N LEU A 91 8.70 -7.67 -8.45
CA LEU A 91 8.95 -7.93 -9.88
C LEU A 91 7.82 -7.42 -10.77
N LYS A 92 6.56 -7.57 -10.32
CA LYS A 92 5.39 -7.13 -11.08
C LYS A 92 4.19 -6.87 -10.17
N ILE A 93 3.43 -5.82 -10.46
CA ILE A 93 2.12 -5.55 -9.86
C ILE A 93 1.09 -5.63 -10.98
N ASP A 94 0.12 -6.52 -10.83
CA ASP A 94 -0.93 -6.80 -11.81
C ASP A 94 -2.30 -6.55 -11.16
N LEU A 95 -2.78 -5.31 -11.28
CA LEU A 95 -4.04 -4.89 -10.68
C LEU A 95 -5.25 -5.54 -11.35
N ASP A 96 -5.16 -5.90 -12.63
CA ASP A 96 -6.23 -6.56 -13.37
C ASP A 96 -6.49 -7.98 -12.85
N ASN A 97 -5.41 -8.70 -12.48
CA ASN A 97 -5.50 -10.05 -11.91
C ASN A 97 -5.48 -10.07 -10.38
N ASN A 98 -5.44 -8.89 -9.73
CA ASN A 98 -5.32 -8.74 -8.28
C ASN A 98 -4.12 -9.52 -7.69
N GLN A 99 -2.97 -9.43 -8.36
CA GLN A 99 -1.75 -10.19 -8.02
C GLN A 99 -0.49 -9.32 -7.99
N MET A 100 0.46 -9.69 -7.13
CA MET A 100 1.80 -9.13 -7.04
C MET A 100 2.83 -10.26 -7.09
N LEU A 101 3.71 -10.22 -8.08
CA LEU A 101 4.83 -11.15 -8.23
C LEU A 101 6.05 -10.59 -7.52
N ILE A 102 6.64 -11.40 -6.64
CA ILE A 102 7.85 -11.03 -5.91
C ILE A 102 9.00 -12.02 -6.11
N HIS A 103 10.22 -11.50 -5.96
CA HIS A 103 11.43 -12.29 -5.79
C HIS A 103 11.69 -12.50 -4.30
N LEU A 104 11.74 -13.75 -3.85
CA LEU A 104 12.05 -14.10 -2.47
C LEU A 104 13.56 -14.01 -2.21
N LEU A 105 13.98 -13.00 -1.45
CA LEU A 105 15.35 -12.92 -0.96
C LEU A 105 15.60 -13.98 0.13
N PRO A 106 16.81 -14.56 0.20
CA PRO A 106 17.17 -15.48 1.26
C PRO A 106 17.04 -14.78 2.62
N GLY A 107 16.27 -15.38 3.54
CA GLY A 107 16.00 -14.84 4.88
C GLY A 107 14.72 -14.01 5.02
N LEU A 108 13.96 -13.81 3.93
CA LEU A 108 12.66 -13.12 4.00
C LEU A 108 11.57 -13.96 4.66
N LEU A 109 11.59 -15.27 4.40
CA LEU A 109 10.67 -16.20 5.04
C LEU A 109 11.02 -16.34 6.53
N PRO A 110 10.02 -16.33 7.43
CA PRO A 110 10.26 -16.65 8.82
C PRO A 110 10.94 -18.03 8.88
N GLN A 111 12.08 -18.08 9.56
CA GLN A 111 12.77 -19.34 9.79
C GLN A 111 11.79 -20.26 10.51
N GLU A 112 11.50 -21.45 9.94
CA GLU A 112 10.84 -22.49 10.70
C GLU A 112 11.67 -22.68 11.97
N SER A 113 11.10 -22.32 13.13
CA SER A 113 11.75 -22.59 14.41
C SER A 113 11.86 -24.10 14.51
N SER A 114 13.03 -24.64 14.16
CA SER A 114 13.37 -26.03 14.39
C SER A 114 13.20 -26.28 15.89
N ALA A 115 12.33 -27.25 16.19
CA ALA A 115 11.96 -27.74 17.51
C ALA A 115 13.15 -27.94 18.48
#